data_AF-A0A1W9P672-F1
#
_entry.id   AF-A0A1W9P672-F1
#
_cell.length_a   1.000
_cell.length_b   1.000
_cell.length_c   1.000
_cell.angle_alpha   90.00
_cell.angle_beta   90.00
_cell.angle_gamma   90.00
#
_symmetry.space_group_name_H-M   'P 1'
#
loop_
_entity.id
_entity.type
_entity.pdbx_description
1 polymer ?
#
loop_
_entity_poly.entity_id
_entity_poly.type
_entity_poly.pdbx_seq_one_letter_code
_entity_poly.pdbx_strand_id
1 'polypeptide(L)'
;MLLKLIRKKTRIIMIFAIALIIPAFILWGVPNRTKGKKYAGTISGRKVSWAEYYKSLRACEHQTILTYTLTGTGGDKYREKRKNLDLEKQAWQRLLLLDKAKKEGIKIEDAEVIAAIKKIPLFQDKEGFFSKQRYKQILNYLGISPREFEEEIRDTLKISDLTPDGFN
;
A
#
# COMPACT_ATOMS: atom_id res chain seq x y z
N MET A 1 -71.49 8.28 -2.56
CA MET A 1 -70.93 7.53 -3.73
C MET A 1 -69.81 8.28 -4.47
N LEU A 2 -69.82 9.61 -4.56
CA LEU A 2 -68.82 10.43 -5.28
C LEU A 2 -67.36 10.27 -4.78
N LEU A 3 -67.15 10.18 -3.46
CA LEU A 3 -65.81 10.01 -2.87
C LEU A 3 -65.12 8.68 -3.22
N LYS A 4 -65.88 7.62 -3.50
CA LYS A 4 -65.31 6.31 -3.92
C LYS A 4 -64.81 6.34 -5.36
N LEU A 5 -65.46 7.12 -6.24
CA LEU A 5 -65.07 7.27 -7.65
C LEU A 5 -63.80 8.12 -7.81
N ILE A 6 -63.67 9.19 -7.02
CA ILE A 6 -62.47 10.03 -7.00
C ILE A 6 -61.26 9.21 -6.52
N ARG A 7 -61.37 8.51 -5.38
CA ARG A 7 -60.28 7.67 -4.85
C ARG A 7 -59.88 6.53 -5.79
N LYS A 8 -60.82 5.97 -6.57
CA LYS A 8 -60.54 4.91 -7.56
C LYS A 8 -59.77 5.44 -8.77
N LYS A 9 -60.13 6.63 -9.29
CA LYS A 9 -59.36 7.29 -10.37
C LYS A 9 -57.97 7.73 -9.91
N THR A 10 -57.84 8.32 -8.72
CA THR A 10 -56.53 8.75 -8.19
C THR A 10 -55.58 7.56 -7.97
N ARG A 11 -56.09 6.40 -7.53
CA ARG A 11 -55.28 5.18 -7.37
C ARG A 11 -54.76 4.65 -8.72
N ILE A 12 -55.56 4.69 -9.77
CA ILE A 12 -55.14 4.28 -11.12
C ILE A 12 -54.08 5.25 -11.66
N ILE A 13 -54.28 6.56 -11.51
CA ILE A 13 -53.32 7.59 -11.94
C ILE A 13 -51.99 7.44 -11.19
N MET A 14 -52.02 7.18 -9.88
CA MET A 14 -50.80 6.92 -9.10
C MET A 14 -50.06 5.66 -9.55
N ILE A 15 -50.77 4.57 -9.84
CA ILE A 15 -50.15 3.33 -10.34
C ILE A 15 -49.48 3.58 -11.69
N PHE A 16 -50.14 4.31 -12.61
CA PHE A 16 -49.55 4.68 -13.90
C PHE A 16 -48.34 5.60 -13.77
N ALA A 17 -48.38 6.59 -12.87
CA ALA A 17 -47.25 7.48 -12.62
C ALA A 17 -46.04 6.71 -12.08
N ILE A 18 -46.24 5.81 -11.13
CA ILE A 18 -45.18 4.97 -10.56
C ILE A 18 -44.61 4.01 -11.61
N ALA A 19 -45.48 3.40 -12.44
CA ALA A 19 -45.07 2.50 -13.51
C ALA A 19 -44.24 3.21 -14.61
N LEU A 20 -44.39 4.52 -14.77
CA LEU A 20 -43.59 5.33 -15.70
C LEU A 20 -42.24 5.77 -15.10
N ILE A 21 -42.22 6.11 -13.81
CA ILE A 21 -41.03 6.66 -13.14
C ILE A 21 -40.00 5.57 -12.80
N ILE A 22 -40.45 4.40 -12.32
CA ILE A 22 -39.55 3.32 -11.87
C ILE A 22 -38.61 2.82 -12.98
N PRO A 23 -39.09 2.55 -14.22
CA PRO A 23 -38.21 2.09 -15.29
C PRO A 23 -37.12 3.10 -15.66
N ALA A 24 -37.39 4.41 -15.56
CA ALA A 24 -36.41 5.45 -15.86
C ALA A 24 -35.22 5.42 -14.89
N PHE A 25 -35.46 5.12 -13.60
CA PHE A 25 -34.40 4.96 -12.61
C PHE A 25 -33.61 3.65 -12.78
N ILE A 26 -34.23 2.58 -13.27
CA ILE A 26 -33.54 1.31 -13.54
C ILE A 26 -32.59 1.45 -14.75
N LEU A 27 -32.99 2.21 -15.77
CA LEU A 27 -32.19 2.42 -16.98
C LEU A 27 -31.04 3.42 -16.79
N TRP A 28 -31.19 4.43 -15.91
CA TRP A 28 -30.18 5.47 -15.68
C TRP A 28 -29.37 5.27 -14.39
N GLY A 29 -29.94 4.59 -13.40
CA GLY A 29 -29.41 4.47 -12.03
C GLY A 29 -28.56 3.24 -11.77
N VAL A 30 -28.29 2.40 -12.77
CA VAL A 30 -27.21 1.41 -12.66
C VAL A 30 -25.92 2.15 -13.00
N PRO A 31 -25.09 2.56 -12.01
CA PRO A 31 -23.75 3.00 -12.35
C PRO A 31 -23.12 1.86 -13.12
N ASN A 32 -22.71 2.14 -14.36
CA ASN A 32 -21.76 1.28 -15.05
C ASN A 32 -20.61 1.12 -14.06
N ARG A 33 -20.53 -0.05 -13.41
CA ARG A 33 -19.34 -0.46 -12.68
C ARG A 33 -18.29 -0.59 -13.76
N THR A 34 -17.66 0.54 -14.07
CA THR A 34 -16.47 0.62 -14.88
C THR A 34 -15.59 -0.47 -14.31
N LYS A 35 -15.26 -1.45 -15.15
CA LYS A 35 -14.29 -2.49 -14.82
C LYS A 35 -13.06 -1.72 -14.32
N GLY A 36 -12.89 -1.64 -12.99
CA GLY A 36 -11.79 -0.91 -12.39
C GLY A 36 -10.50 -1.36 -13.08
N LYS A 37 -9.57 -0.43 -13.30
CA LYS A 37 -8.29 -0.77 -13.94
C LYS A 37 -7.76 -2.05 -13.29
N LYS A 38 -7.56 -3.11 -14.09
CA LYS A 38 -7.09 -4.43 -13.61
C LYS A 38 -5.68 -4.38 -12.99
N TYR A 39 -5.02 -3.23 -13.05
CA TYR A 39 -3.65 -2.97 -12.62
C TYR A 39 -3.57 -1.57 -12.00
N ALA A 40 -2.63 -1.39 -11.06
CA ALA A 40 -2.43 -0.13 -10.34
C ALA A 40 -1.80 0.95 -11.22
N GLY A 41 -0.91 0.54 -12.12
CA GLY A 41 -0.19 1.42 -13.05
C GLY A 41 0.76 0.66 -13.95
N THR A 42 1.67 1.37 -14.61
CA THR A 42 2.66 0.78 -15.51
C THR A 42 4.04 1.33 -15.23
N ILE A 43 5.05 0.46 -15.27
CA ILE A 43 6.46 0.83 -15.12
C ILE A 43 7.21 0.23 -16.31
N SER A 44 7.92 1.06 -17.08
CA SER A 44 8.68 0.63 -18.26
C SER A 44 7.89 -0.29 -19.21
N GLY A 45 6.61 0.00 -19.44
CA GLY A 45 5.71 -0.79 -20.28
C GLY A 45 5.10 -2.04 -19.63
N ARG A 46 5.54 -2.44 -18.42
CA ARG A 46 4.98 -3.56 -17.65
C ARG A 46 3.81 -3.10 -16.79
N LYS A 47 2.72 -3.86 -16.79
CA LYS A 47 1.57 -3.65 -15.88
C LYS A 47 1.94 -4.05 -14.45
N VAL A 48 1.72 -3.15 -13.50
CA VAL A 48 1.95 -3.38 -12.07
C VAL A 48 0.62 -3.77 -11.42
N SER A 49 0.59 -4.94 -10.78
CA SER A 49 -0.61 -5.39 -10.06
C SER A 49 -0.85 -4.57 -8.80
N TRP A 50 -2.09 -4.53 -8.31
CA TRP A 50 -2.39 -3.92 -7.02
C TRP A 50 -1.61 -4.55 -5.87
N ALA A 51 -1.39 -5.87 -5.91
CA ALA A 51 -0.60 -6.57 -4.91
C ALA A 51 0.87 -6.11 -4.90
N GLU A 52 1.49 -5.92 -6.08
CA GLU A 52 2.85 -5.38 -6.20
C GLU A 52 2.95 -3.96 -5.66
N TYR A 53 1.98 -3.10 -6.01
CA TYR A 53 1.91 -1.73 -5.52
C TYR A 53 1.79 -1.69 -3.99
N TYR A 54 0.85 -2.41 -3.41
CA TYR A 54 0.68 -2.44 -1.96
C TYR A 54 1.86 -3.07 -1.22
N LYS A 55 2.55 -4.05 -1.82
CA LYS A 55 3.81 -4.57 -1.26
C LYS A 55 4.88 -3.48 -1.19
N SER A 56 5.05 -2.70 -2.26
CA SER A 56 6.02 -1.58 -2.28
C SER A 56 5.63 -0.48 -1.28
N LEU A 57 4.34 -0.15 -1.23
CA LEU A 57 3.82 0.85 -0.29
C LEU A 57 4.08 0.46 1.17
N ARG A 58 3.78 -0.79 1.55
CA ARG A 58 4.05 -1.31 2.90
C ARG A 58 5.53 -1.28 3.24
N ALA A 59 6.41 -1.65 2.29
CA ALA A 59 7.86 -1.58 2.51
C ALA A 59 8.32 -0.14 2.81
N CYS A 60 7.80 0.85 2.08
CA CYS A 60 8.07 2.27 2.35
C CYS A 60 7.52 2.71 3.73
N GLU A 61 6.35 2.22 4.12
CA GLU A 61 5.78 2.46 5.45
C GLU A 61 6.66 1.88 6.57
N HIS A 62 7.09 0.62 6.45
CA HIS A 62 7.98 -0.02 7.43
C HIS A 62 9.31 0.73 7.55
N GLN A 63 9.95 1.06 6.42
CA GLN A 63 11.19 1.82 6.41
C GLN A 63 11.03 3.19 7.10
N THR A 64 9.91 3.86 6.83
CA THR A 64 9.56 5.13 7.48
C THR A 64 9.46 4.94 9.00
N ILE A 65 8.67 3.97 9.45
CA ILE A 65 8.47 3.70 10.88
C ILE A 65 9.80 3.39 11.59
N LEU A 66 10.65 2.55 10.98
CA LEU A 66 11.98 2.24 11.52
C LEU A 66 12.85 3.50 11.64
N THR A 67 12.84 4.36 10.62
CA THR A 67 13.61 5.61 10.61
C THR A 67 13.17 6.56 11.72
N TYR A 68 11.87 6.75 11.90
CA TYR A 68 11.34 7.63 12.96
C TYR A 68 11.54 7.05 14.37
N THR A 69 11.54 5.72 14.49
CA THR A 69 11.82 5.05 15.77
C THR A 69 13.29 5.21 16.17
N LEU A 70 14.21 5.18 15.20
CA LEU A 70 15.64 5.41 15.41
C LEU A 70 15.97 6.82 15.87
N THR A 71 15.30 7.84 15.33
CA THR A 71 15.61 9.25 15.62
C THR A 71 15.04 9.76 16.93
N GLY A 72 14.40 8.90 17.74
CA GLY A 72 13.82 9.28 19.05
C GLY A 72 12.60 10.20 18.95
N THR A 73 12.18 10.57 17.73
CA THR A 73 10.92 11.24 17.47
C THR A 73 9.80 10.22 17.50
N GLY A 74 9.34 9.86 18.71
CA GLY A 74 8.31 8.85 18.95
C GLY A 74 7.04 9.01 18.11
N GLY A 75 6.16 8.01 18.17
CA GLY A 75 5.02 7.78 17.26
C GLY A 75 4.05 8.95 17.02
N ASP A 76 4.09 10.01 17.83
CA ASP A 76 3.32 11.23 17.62
C ASP A 76 3.83 12.07 16.44
N LYS A 77 5.15 12.20 16.26
CA LYS A 77 5.73 12.90 15.10
C LYS A 77 5.60 12.09 13.80
N TYR A 78 5.58 10.75 13.88
CA TYR A 78 5.25 9.91 12.72
C TYR A 78 3.81 10.16 12.28
N ARG A 79 2.83 10.16 13.19
CA ARG A 79 1.42 10.44 12.84
C ARG A 79 1.22 11.81 12.20
N GLU A 80 1.93 12.81 12.69
CA GLU A 80 1.89 14.18 12.16
C GLU A 80 2.56 14.27 10.78
N LYS A 81 3.77 13.73 10.63
CA LYS A 81 4.53 13.78 9.38
C LYS A 81 4.06 12.79 8.32
N ARG A 82 3.39 11.69 8.67
CA ARG A 82 2.83 10.71 7.72
C ARG A 82 1.90 11.37 6.71
N LYS A 83 1.16 12.42 7.12
CA LYS A 83 0.31 13.19 6.20
C LYS A 83 1.10 13.96 5.12
N ASN A 84 2.35 14.30 5.42
CA ASN A 84 3.24 15.04 4.51
C ASN A 84 4.21 14.11 3.76
N LEU A 85 4.24 12.82 4.10
CA LEU A 85 5.04 11.83 3.39
C LEU A 85 4.28 11.35 2.17
N ASP A 86 4.84 11.63 1.00
CA ASP A 86 4.34 11.10 -0.27
C ASP A 86 4.79 9.64 -0.44
N LEU A 87 4.20 8.76 0.37
CA LEU A 87 4.48 7.32 0.37
C LEU A 87 4.08 6.66 -0.96
N GLU A 88 3.08 7.21 -1.64
CA GLU A 88 2.68 6.75 -2.98
C GLU A 88 3.80 6.98 -4.00
N LYS A 89 4.36 8.20 -4.06
CA LYS A 89 5.50 8.50 -4.92
C LYS A 89 6.72 7.63 -4.58
N GLN A 90 7.03 7.45 -3.30
CA GLN A 90 8.12 6.57 -2.87
C GLN A 90 7.89 5.12 -3.30
N ALA A 91 6.65 4.61 -3.18
CA ALA A 91 6.30 3.26 -3.59
C ALA A 91 6.51 3.04 -5.10
N TRP A 92 6.11 4.02 -5.93
CA TRP A 92 6.32 4.00 -7.37
C TRP A 92 7.82 4.09 -7.74
N GLN A 93 8.56 4.97 -7.07
CA GLN A 93 10.02 5.10 -7.27
C GLN A 93 10.75 3.80 -6.89
N ARG A 94 10.39 3.18 -5.76
CA ARG A 94 10.92 1.89 -5.33
C ARG A 94 10.67 0.81 -6.38
N LEU A 95 9.44 0.71 -6.90
CA LEU A 95 9.12 -0.27 -7.95
C LEU A 95 9.93 -0.04 -9.24
N LEU A 96 10.14 1.22 -9.64
CA LEU A 96 10.94 1.57 -10.81
C LEU A 96 12.40 1.14 -10.62
N LEU A 97 12.98 1.40 -9.45
CA LEU A 97 14.35 1.01 -9.12
C LEU A 97 14.51 -0.50 -9.07
N LEU A 98 13.54 -1.23 -8.50
CA LEU A 98 13.56 -2.70 -8.49
C LEU A 98 13.45 -3.30 -9.90
N ASP A 99 12.65 -2.69 -10.78
CA ASP A 99 12.56 -3.10 -12.18
C ASP A 99 13.90 -2.91 -12.90
N LYS A 100 14.59 -1.79 -12.64
CA LYS A 100 15.92 -1.51 -13.17
C LYS A 100 16.99 -2.46 -12.61
N ALA A 101 17.04 -2.67 -11.29
CA ALA A 101 17.97 -3.60 -10.66
C ALA A 101 17.82 -5.02 -11.20
N LYS A 102 16.58 -5.45 -11.42
CA LYS A 102 16.29 -6.74 -12.05
C LYS A 102 16.83 -6.84 -13.49
N LYS A 103 16.72 -5.77 -14.29
CA LYS A 103 17.25 -5.72 -15.66
C LYS A 103 18.77 -5.76 -15.70
N GLU A 104 19.44 -5.16 -14.72
CA GLU A 104 20.89 -5.21 -14.58
C GLU A 104 21.39 -6.52 -13.95
N GLY A 105 20.49 -7.42 -13.57
CA GLY A 105 20.85 -8.74 -13.04
C GLY A 105 21.41 -8.70 -11.62
N ILE A 106 21.14 -7.63 -10.86
CA ILE A 106 21.60 -7.47 -9.48
C ILE A 106 20.98 -8.56 -8.60
N LYS A 107 21.83 -9.27 -7.87
CA LYS A 107 21.47 -10.32 -6.91
C LYS A 107 22.15 -10.01 -5.58
N ILE A 108 21.43 -10.32 -4.51
CA ILE A 108 21.90 -10.14 -3.13
C ILE A 108 21.83 -11.50 -2.46
N GLU A 109 22.93 -11.93 -1.88
CA GLU A 109 23.05 -13.20 -1.18
C GLU A 109 22.45 -13.12 0.24
N ASP A 110 22.02 -14.27 0.78
CA ASP A 110 21.39 -14.32 2.11
C ASP A 110 22.32 -13.81 3.22
N ALA A 111 23.63 -14.04 3.08
CA ALA A 111 24.63 -13.56 4.02
C ALA A 111 24.68 -12.03 4.09
N GLU A 112 24.45 -11.34 2.98
CA GLU A 112 24.43 -9.88 2.90
C GLU A 112 23.19 -9.30 3.58
N VAL A 113 22.03 -9.96 3.39
CA VAL A 113 20.79 -9.62 4.10
C VAL A 113 20.98 -9.76 5.61
N ILE A 114 21.57 -10.88 6.06
CA ILE A 114 21.85 -11.10 7.49
C ILE A 114 22.80 -10.05 8.04
N ALA A 115 23.88 -9.73 7.30
CA ALA A 115 24.84 -8.72 7.70
C ALA A 115 24.21 -7.33 7.81
N ALA A 116 23.33 -6.96 6.87
CA ALA A 116 22.59 -5.71 6.89
C ALA A 116 21.64 -5.64 8.09
N ILE A 117 20.88 -6.70 8.37
CA ILE A 117 19.97 -6.76 9.52
C ILE A 117 20.74 -6.59 10.84
N LYS A 118 21.89 -7.25 10.99
CA LYS A 118 22.72 -7.13 12.21
C LYS A 118 23.25 -5.71 12.44
N LYS A 119 23.38 -4.90 11.39
CA LYS A 119 23.83 -3.49 11.48
C LYS A 119 22.73 -2.52 11.90
N ILE A 120 21.47 -2.94 11.93
CA ILE A 120 20.35 -2.07 12.31
C ILE A 120 20.35 -1.89 13.84
N PRO A 121 20.53 -0.66 14.37
CA PRO A 121 20.66 -0.44 15.82
C PRO A 121 19.43 -0.87 16.62
N LEU A 122 18.23 -0.79 16.04
CA LEU A 122 17.00 -1.22 16.70
C LEU A 122 17.03 -2.71 17.08
N PHE A 123 17.72 -3.53 16.29
CA PHE A 123 17.86 -4.96 16.52
C PHE A 123 19.03 -5.33 17.41
N GLN A 124 19.80 -4.35 17.88
CA GLN A 124 20.95 -4.58 18.76
C GLN A 124 20.55 -4.41 20.24
N ASP A 125 21.21 -5.15 21.12
CA ASP A 125 21.15 -4.96 22.56
C ASP A 125 21.98 -3.74 23.01
N LYS A 126 22.12 -3.57 24.34
CA LYS A 126 22.87 -2.45 24.91
C LYS A 126 24.38 -2.52 24.61
N GLU A 127 24.89 -3.69 24.28
CA GLU A 127 26.30 -3.95 23.97
C GLU A 127 26.57 -3.86 22.45
N GLY A 128 25.53 -3.65 21.64
CA GLY A 128 25.63 -3.53 20.18
C GLY A 128 25.52 -4.88 19.45
N PHE A 129 25.26 -5.98 20.15
CA PHE A 129 25.09 -7.30 19.53
C PHE A 129 23.65 -7.53 19.09
N PHE A 130 23.48 -8.30 18.01
CA PHE A 130 22.14 -8.61 17.50
C PHE A 130 21.31 -9.39 18.55
N SER A 131 20.12 -8.87 18.85
CA SER A 131 19.16 -9.45 19.78
C SER A 131 17.95 -9.99 19.03
N LYS A 132 17.82 -11.32 19.00
CA LYS A 132 16.65 -12.02 18.42
C LYS A 132 15.33 -11.59 19.07
N GLN A 133 15.35 -11.27 20.37
CA GLN A 133 14.18 -10.80 21.10
C GLN A 133 13.72 -9.44 20.57
N ARG A 134 14.63 -8.47 20.45
CA ARG A 134 14.31 -7.13 19.93
C ARG A 134 13.84 -7.18 18.48
N TYR A 135 14.52 -7.97 17.65
CA TYR A 135 14.11 -8.22 16.27
C TYR A 135 12.64 -8.68 16.20
N LYS A 136 12.26 -9.73 16.95
CA LYS A 136 10.88 -10.20 17.00
C LYS A 136 9.89 -9.15 17.51
N GLN A 137 10.25 -8.41 18.55
CA GLN A 137 9.39 -7.35 19.11
C GLN A 137 9.08 -6.27 18.08
N ILE A 138 10.09 -5.84 17.32
CA ILE A 138 9.93 -4.82 16.29
C ILE A 138 9.14 -5.36 15.10
N LEU A 139 9.40 -6.58 14.66
CA LEU A 139 8.60 -7.18 13.58
C LEU A 139 7.13 -7.34 13.96
N ASN A 140 6.85 -7.75 15.20
CA ASN A 140 5.49 -7.81 15.73
C ASN A 140 4.83 -6.42 15.77
N TYR A 141 5.59 -5.38 16.13
CA TYR A 141 5.11 -4.01 16.11
C TYR A 141 4.77 -3.52 14.70
N LEU A 142 5.57 -3.90 13.70
CA LEU A 142 5.33 -3.61 12.29
C LEU A 142 4.23 -4.50 11.67
N GLY A 143 3.89 -5.62 12.30
CA GLY A 143 2.93 -6.59 11.75
C GLY A 143 3.46 -7.34 10.53
N ILE A 144 4.77 -7.57 10.44
CA ILE A 144 5.44 -8.25 9.31
C ILE A 144 6.11 -9.55 9.75
N SER A 145 6.10 -10.57 8.89
CA SER A 145 6.83 -11.82 9.16
C SER A 145 8.36 -11.68 8.94
N PRO A 146 9.19 -12.51 9.59
CA PRO A 146 10.65 -12.46 9.38
C PRO A 146 11.06 -12.59 7.91
N ARG A 147 10.45 -13.53 7.18
CA ARG A 147 10.75 -13.77 5.76
C ARG A 147 10.38 -12.57 4.89
N GLU A 148 9.22 -11.96 5.12
CA GLU A 148 8.83 -10.78 4.36
C GLU A 148 9.75 -9.61 4.64
N PHE A 149 10.15 -9.41 5.89
CA PHE A 149 11.08 -8.36 6.27
C PHE A 149 12.47 -8.57 5.64
N GLU A 150 13.00 -9.80 5.69
CA GLU A 150 14.26 -10.16 5.03
C GLU A 150 14.22 -9.87 3.52
N GLU A 151 13.11 -10.15 2.85
CA GLU A 151 12.92 -9.81 1.44
C GLU A 151 12.79 -8.29 1.19
N GLU A 152 12.19 -7.53 2.11
CA GLU A 152 12.17 -6.06 2.04
C GLU A 152 13.59 -5.47 2.16
N ILE A 153 14.41 -6.03 3.04
CA ILE A 153 15.83 -5.69 3.17
C ILE A 153 16.59 -6.07 1.91
N ARG A 154 16.39 -7.28 1.38
CA ARG A 154 17.03 -7.73 0.13
C ARG A 154 16.71 -6.78 -1.02
N ASP A 155 15.45 -6.40 -1.19
CA ASP A 155 15.03 -5.46 -2.21
C ASP A 155 15.64 -4.06 -1.99
N THR A 156 15.81 -3.63 -0.74
CA THR A 156 16.50 -2.38 -0.41
C THR A 156 17.98 -2.43 -0.77
N LEU A 157 18.65 -3.56 -0.53
CA LEU A 157 20.05 -3.76 -0.92
C LEU A 157 20.22 -3.76 -2.45
N LYS A 158 19.32 -4.40 -3.20
CA LYS A 158 19.33 -4.34 -4.68
C LYS A 158 19.26 -2.90 -5.20
N ILE A 159 18.44 -2.06 -4.55
CA ILE A 159 18.32 -0.64 -4.91
C ILE A 159 19.60 0.11 -4.55
N SER A 160 20.18 -0.16 -3.38
CA SER A 160 21.44 0.45 -2.93
C SER A 160 22.58 0.15 -3.90
N ASP A 161 22.71 -1.09 -4.36
CA ASP A 161 23.76 -1.49 -5.31
C ASP A 161 23.56 -0.88 -6.70
N LEU A 162 22.30 -0.66 -7.10
CA LEU A 162 21.94 0.01 -8.34
C LEU A 162 22.27 1.51 -8.33
N THR A 163 22.24 2.16 -7.16
CA THR A 163 22.53 3.58 -6.99
C THR A 163 23.65 3.76 -5.96
N PRO A 164 24.93 3.53 -6.34
CA PRO A 164 26.06 3.68 -5.42
C PRO A 164 26.18 5.10 -4.84
N ASP A 165 25.71 6.10 -5.59
CA ASP A 165 25.66 7.50 -5.18
C ASP A 165 24.25 7.82 -4.65
N GLY A 166 24.07 7.69 -3.33
CA GLY A 166 22.77 7.77 -2.66
C GLY A 166 21.99 9.07 -2.87
N PHE A 167 20.66 8.99 -2.70
CA PHE A 167 19.80 10.15 -2.46
C PHE A 167 20.09 10.71 -1.06
N ASN A 168 21.01 11.67 -0.98
CA ASN A 168 21.02 12.68 0.09
C ASN A 168 19.92 13.72 -0.16
#